data_AF-A0A2D4L0R1-F1
#
_entry.id   AF-A0A2D4L0R1-F1
#
_cell.length_a   1.000
_cell.length_b   1.000
_cell.length_c   1.000
_cell.angle_alpha   90.00
_cell.angle_beta   90.00
_cell.angle_gamma   90.00
#
_symmetry.space_group_name_H-M   'P 1'
#
loop_
_entity.id
_entity.type
_entity.pdbx_description
1 polymer ?
#
loop_
_entity_poly.entity_id
_entity_poly.type
_entity_poly.pdbx_seq_one_letter_code
_entity_poly.pdbx_strand_id
1 'polypeptide(L)'
;IKQLRSNLESRLKVSLPEDIGAALMDGVVLCHLANHIRPRSVASIHVPSPAVPKLSMAKCRRNVENFLDACKKLGVAQERLCLPHHILEERGLVKVGLTVQALLEIPSSKASQLSCL
;
A
#
# COMPACT_ATOMS: atom_id res chain seq x y z
N ILE A 1 12.79 -8.54 4.05
CA ILE A 1 11.36 -8.86 3.80
C ILE A 1 10.54 -8.92 5.09
N LYS A 2 10.99 -9.60 6.17
CA LYS A 2 10.28 -9.64 7.46
C LYS A 2 9.85 -8.26 8.00
N GLN A 3 10.73 -7.25 7.90
CA GLN A 3 10.41 -5.88 8.33
C GLN A 3 9.24 -5.26 7.54
N LEU A 4 9.15 -5.51 6.23
CA LEU A 4 8.05 -4.99 5.40
C LEU A 4 6.70 -5.54 5.88
N ARG A 5 6.63 -6.86 6.13
CA ARG A 5 5.43 -7.50 6.70
C ARG A 5 5.05 -6.86 8.03
N SER A 6 6.00 -6.82 8.97
CA SER A 6 5.77 -6.27 10.32
C SER A 6 5.30 -4.81 10.28
N ASN A 7 5.90 -3.99 9.43
CA ASN A 7 5.50 -2.59 9.23
C ASN A 7 4.05 -2.46 8.74
N LEU A 8 3.63 -3.30 7.79
CA LEU A 8 2.28 -3.27 7.23
C LEU A 8 1.24 -3.79 8.24
N GLU A 9 1.49 -4.95 8.84
CA GLU A 9 0.58 -5.59 9.80
C GLU A 9 0.38 -4.73 11.05
N SER A 10 1.46 -4.15 11.60
CA SER A 10 1.37 -3.29 12.79
C SER A 10 0.60 -2.00 12.53
N ARG A 11 0.72 -1.42 11.34
CA ARG A 11 0.05 -0.16 10.98
C ARG A 11 -1.40 -0.35 10.57
N LEU A 12 -1.69 -1.38 9.78
CA LEU A 12 -3.05 -1.66 9.32
C LEU A 12 -3.85 -2.53 10.29
N LYS A 13 -3.20 -3.15 11.29
CA LYS A 13 -3.81 -4.11 12.23
C LYS A 13 -4.46 -5.30 11.52
N VAL A 14 -3.77 -5.82 10.50
CA VAL A 14 -4.19 -7.00 9.71
C VAL A 14 -3.11 -8.07 9.77
N SER A 15 -3.47 -9.32 9.45
CA SER A 15 -2.50 -10.39 9.17
C SER A 15 -2.37 -10.57 7.67
N LEU A 16 -1.15 -10.58 7.17
CA LEU A 16 -0.86 -10.83 5.76
C LEU A 16 -0.47 -12.31 5.55
N PRO A 17 -0.78 -12.88 4.37
CA PRO A 17 -0.29 -14.20 3.99
C PRO A 17 1.24 -14.34 4.07
N GLU A 18 1.71 -15.59 4.07
CA GLU A 18 3.15 -15.88 4.04
C GLU A 18 3.80 -15.32 2.76
N ASP A 19 3.13 -15.42 1.62
CA ASP A 19 3.58 -14.77 0.40
C ASP A 19 3.22 -13.28 0.38
N ILE A 20 4.18 -12.46 0.79
CA ILE A 20 4.04 -11.00 0.79
C ILE A 20 4.07 -10.42 -0.61
N GLY A 21 4.72 -11.08 -1.58
CA GLY A 21 4.68 -10.66 -2.98
C GLY A 21 3.25 -10.66 -3.49
N ALA A 22 2.62 -11.83 -3.40
CA ALA A 22 1.27 -12.04 -3.86
C ALA A 22 0.26 -11.14 -3.13
N ALA A 23 0.44 -10.94 -1.82
CA ALA A 23 -0.44 -10.10 -1.01
C ALA A 23 -0.36 -8.59 -1.34
N LEU A 24 0.72 -8.13 -1.97
CA LEU A 24 0.92 -6.72 -2.32
C LEU A 24 0.71 -6.43 -3.80
N MET A 25 0.74 -7.45 -4.66
CA MET A 25 0.67 -7.34 -6.12
C MET A 25 -0.55 -6.55 -6.59
N ASP A 26 -1.71 -6.70 -5.93
CA ASP A 26 -2.95 -6.01 -6.31
C ASP A 26 -3.00 -4.53 -5.89
N GLY A 27 -2.01 -4.07 -5.11
CA GLY A 27 -1.86 -2.71 -4.63
C GLY A 27 -2.84 -2.30 -3.52
N VAL A 28 -3.79 -3.15 -3.10
CA VAL A 28 -4.86 -2.81 -2.15
C VAL A 28 -4.29 -2.45 -0.78
N VAL A 29 -3.46 -3.34 -0.23
CA VAL A 29 -2.82 -3.16 1.08
C VAL A 29 -1.98 -1.88 1.10
N LEU A 30 -1.24 -1.60 0.02
CA LEU A 30 -0.40 -0.41 -0.11
C LEU A 30 -1.24 0.88 -0.19
N CYS A 31 -2.35 0.86 -0.93
CA CYS A 31 -3.28 1.99 -0.99
C CYS A 31 -3.90 2.27 0.39
N HIS A 32 -4.28 1.22 1.12
CA HIS A 32 -4.80 1.37 2.48
C HIS A 32 -3.76 1.94 3.43
N LEU A 33 -2.49 1.53 3.31
CA LEU A 33 -1.41 2.12 4.09
C LEU A 33 -1.29 3.63 3.86
N ALA A 34 -1.28 4.08 2.60
CA ALA A 34 -1.21 5.51 2.28
C ALA A 34 -2.40 6.29 2.88
N ASN A 35 -3.60 5.72 2.79
CA ASN A 35 -4.80 6.29 3.41
C ASN A 35 -4.77 6.30 4.95
N HIS A 36 -4.07 5.35 5.57
CA HIS A 36 -3.87 5.32 7.01
C HIS A 36 -2.90 6.42 7.46
N ILE A 37 -1.86 6.73 6.67
CA ILE A 37 -0.93 7.83 6.97
C ILE A 37 -1.62 9.18 6.83
N ARG A 38 -2.37 9.38 5.74
CA ARG A 38 -3.20 10.57 5.55
C ARG A 38 -4.51 10.17 4.86
N PRO A 39 -5.67 10.43 5.49
CA PRO A 39 -6.96 10.08 4.91
C PRO A 39 -7.14 10.64 3.49
N ARG A 40 -7.72 9.82 2.61
CA ARG A 40 -8.04 10.15 1.21
C ARG A 40 -6.83 10.47 0.32
N SER A 41 -5.62 10.03 0.69
CA SER A 41 -4.45 10.12 -0.18
C SER A 41 -4.61 9.32 -1.48
N VAL A 42 -5.32 8.18 -1.40
CA VAL A 42 -5.83 7.41 -2.53
C VAL A 42 -7.36 7.49 -2.51
N ALA A 43 -7.94 8.15 -3.52
CA ALA A 43 -9.36 8.48 -3.56
C ALA A 43 -10.27 7.26 -3.81
N SER A 44 -9.82 6.30 -4.60
CA SER A 44 -10.55 5.07 -4.92
C SER A 44 -9.60 3.90 -4.99
N ILE A 45 -9.99 2.79 -4.36
CA ILE A 45 -9.23 1.55 -4.32
C ILE A 45 -10.12 0.47 -4.91
N HIS A 46 -9.64 -0.21 -5.95
CA HIS A 46 -10.30 -1.40 -6.45
C HIS A 46 -10.02 -2.54 -5.47
N VAL A 47 -11.06 -3.07 -4.82
CA VAL A 47 -10.95 -4.21 -3.90
C VAL A 47 -11.64 -5.44 -4.51
N PRO A 48 -11.10 -6.67 -4.29
CA PRO A 48 -11.81 -7.90 -4.62
C PRO A 48 -13.19 -7.97 -3.93
N SER A 49 -14.12 -8.69 -4.53
CA SER A 49 -15.45 -8.94 -3.95
C SER A 49 -15.74 -10.44 -3.93
N PRO A 50 -16.73 -10.93 -3.15
CA PRO A 50 -17.03 -12.36 -3.10
C PRO A 50 -17.31 -12.98 -4.47
N ALA A 51 -17.95 -12.24 -5.38
CA ALA A 51 -18.24 -12.68 -6.75
C ALA A 51 -17.05 -12.51 -7.72
N VAL A 52 -16.06 -11.67 -7.38
CA VAL A 52 -14.86 -11.40 -8.18
C VAL A 52 -13.65 -11.46 -7.25
N PRO A 53 -13.15 -12.67 -6.94
CA PRO A 53 -12.15 -12.89 -5.90
C PRO A 53 -10.75 -12.41 -6.30
N LYS A 54 -10.52 -12.12 -7.59
CA LYS A 54 -9.26 -11.57 -8.10
C LYS A 54 -9.53 -10.36 -8.98
N LEU A 55 -8.74 -9.31 -8.77
CA LEU A 55 -8.77 -8.14 -9.65
C LEU A 55 -8.12 -8.48 -11.00
N SER A 56 -8.59 -7.82 -12.05
CA SER A 56 -7.89 -7.84 -13.34
C SER A 56 -6.57 -7.07 -13.21
N MET A 57 -5.58 -7.41 -14.05
CA MET A 57 -4.28 -6.74 -14.03
C MET A 57 -4.38 -5.23 -14.31
N ALA A 58 -5.40 -4.79 -15.06
CA ALA A 58 -5.70 -3.37 -15.25
C ALA A 58 -6.07 -2.68 -13.93
N LYS A 59 -6.90 -3.32 -13.09
CA LYS A 59 -7.28 -2.79 -11.76
C LYS A 59 -6.11 -2.82 -10.78
N CYS A 60 -5.31 -3.89 -10.78
CA CYS A 60 -4.08 -3.96 -9.97
C CYS A 60 -3.12 -2.83 -10.31
N ARG A 61 -2.84 -2.62 -11.61
CA ARG A 61 -1.99 -1.53 -12.09
C ARG A 61 -2.52 -0.17 -11.64
N ARG A 62 -3.83 0.06 -11.73
CA ARG A 62 -4.44 1.32 -11.31
C ARG A 62 -4.26 1.60 -9.82
N ASN A 63 -4.43 0.58 -8.97
CA ASN A 63 -4.15 0.70 -7.53
C ASN A 63 -2.67 1.04 -7.29
N VAL A 64 -1.75 0.33 -7.93
CA VAL A 64 -0.30 0.56 -7.78
C VAL A 64 0.10 1.97 -8.21
N GLU A 65 -0.41 2.46 -9.34
CA GLU A 65 -0.18 3.84 -9.79
C GLU A 65 -0.70 4.87 -8.78
N ASN A 66 -1.94 4.68 -8.31
CA ASN A 66 -2.55 5.57 -7.31
C ASN A 66 -1.75 5.59 -6.00
N PHE A 67 -1.24 4.45 -5.54
CA PHE A 67 -0.37 4.36 -4.37
C PHE A 67 0.93 5.15 -4.56
N LEU A 68 1.62 4.95 -5.68
CA LEU A 68 2.89 5.65 -5.95
C LEU A 68 2.69 7.17 -6.08
N ASP A 69 1.59 7.60 -6.71
CA ASP A 69 1.23 9.00 -6.79
C ASP A 69 0.88 9.59 -5.42
N ALA A 70 0.21 8.82 -4.55
CA ALA A 70 -0.03 9.22 -3.18
C ALA A 70 1.29 9.37 -2.40
N CYS A 71 2.21 8.40 -2.50
CA CYS A 71 3.54 8.51 -1.87
C CYS A 71 4.28 9.77 -2.28
N LYS A 72 4.31 10.11 -3.58
CA LYS A 72 4.91 11.35 -4.08
C LYS A 72 4.28 12.59 -3.46
N LYS A 73 2.94 12.68 -3.47
CA LYS A 73 2.19 13.81 -2.91
C LYS A 73 2.35 13.96 -1.40
N LEU A 74 2.60 12.87 -0.69
CA LEU A 74 2.87 12.88 0.73
C LEU A 74 4.30 13.31 1.07
N GLY A 75 5.22 13.31 0.09
CA GLY A 75 6.59 13.77 0.26
C GLY A 75 7.63 12.66 0.29
N VAL A 76 7.31 11.44 -0.14
CA VAL A 76 8.33 10.39 -0.31
C VAL A 76 9.28 10.80 -1.44
N ALA A 77 10.57 10.90 -1.13
CA ALA A 77 11.60 11.27 -2.09
C ALA A 77 11.70 10.26 -3.24
N GLN A 78 11.95 10.75 -4.47
CA GLN A 78 11.87 9.98 -5.70
C GLN A 78 12.82 8.78 -5.72
N GLU A 79 13.99 8.90 -5.11
CA GLU A 79 15.00 7.86 -4.98
C GLU A 79 14.60 6.72 -4.01
N ARG A 80 13.63 6.99 -3.12
CA ARG A 80 13.05 5.99 -2.20
C ARG A 80 11.76 5.37 -2.75
N LEU A 81 11.24 5.86 -3.88
CA LEU A 81 10.08 5.28 -4.54
C LEU A 81 10.46 4.01 -5.30
N CYS A 82 9.62 2.99 -5.14
CA CYS A 82 9.63 1.82 -6.00
C CYS A 82 8.88 2.13 -7.32
N LEU A 83 9.07 1.25 -8.30
CA LEU A 83 8.43 1.30 -9.61
C LEU A 83 7.28 0.31 -9.65
N PRO A 84 6.28 0.49 -10.54
CA PRO A 84 5.14 -0.41 -10.62
C PRO A 84 5.51 -1.90 -10.76
N HIS A 85 6.52 -2.23 -11.56
CA HIS A 85 6.98 -3.61 -11.75
C HIS A 85 7.58 -4.25 -10.50
N HIS A 86 8.13 -3.46 -9.56
CA HIS A 86 8.61 -3.98 -8.28
C HIS A 86 7.48 -4.64 -7.46
N ILE A 87 6.25 -4.16 -7.64
CA ILE A 87 5.04 -4.66 -6.96
C ILE A 87 4.33 -5.69 -7.85
N LEU A 88 4.02 -5.32 -9.10
CA LEU A 88 3.20 -6.13 -10.01
C LEU A 88 3.87 -7.44 -10.44
N GLU A 89 5.20 -7.51 -10.46
CA GLU A 89 5.95 -8.72 -10.81
C GLU A 89 6.53 -9.42 -9.58
N GLU A 90 6.24 -8.91 -8.37
CA GLU A 90 6.66 -9.48 -7.08
C GLU A 90 8.21 -9.57 -6.89
N ARG A 91 8.98 -8.97 -7.79
CA ARG A 91 10.45 -9.06 -7.85
C ARG A 91 11.20 -7.95 -7.13
N GLY A 92 10.50 -6.92 -6.64
CA GLY A 92 11.14 -5.72 -6.08
C GLY A 92 10.86 -5.46 -4.61
N LEU A 93 10.55 -6.47 -3.80
CA LEU A 93 10.12 -6.32 -2.41
C LEU A 93 11.08 -5.51 -1.53
N VAL A 94 12.38 -5.52 -1.80
CA VAL A 94 13.34 -4.65 -1.10
C VAL A 94 13.05 -3.18 -1.37
N LYS A 95 12.83 -2.80 -2.64
CA LYS A 95 12.48 -1.43 -3.03
C LYS A 95 11.10 -1.04 -2.50
N VAL A 96 10.13 -1.96 -2.53
CA VAL A 96 8.81 -1.74 -1.89
C VAL A 96 8.97 -1.47 -0.40
N GLY A 97 9.80 -2.24 0.29
CA GLY A 97 10.15 -2.04 1.70
C GLY A 97 10.70 -0.65 2.00
N LEU A 98 11.59 -0.13 1.15
CA LEU A 98 12.14 1.22 1.29
C LEU A 98 11.07 2.30 1.11
N THR A 99 10.18 2.16 0.13
CA THR A 99 9.06 3.09 -0.07
C THR A 99 8.10 3.08 1.12
N VAL A 100 7.74 1.89 1.60
CA VAL A 100 6.88 1.74 2.79
C VAL A 100 7.55 2.37 4.00
N GLN A 101 8.84 2.14 4.23
CA GLN A 101 9.57 2.76 5.34
C GLN A 101 9.55 4.29 5.24
N ALA A 102 9.87 4.85 4.07
CA ALA A 102 9.83 6.29 3.85
C ALA A 102 8.42 6.88 4.08
N LEU A 103 7.38 6.17 3.65
CA LEU A 103 5.99 6.56 3.87
C LEU A 103 5.61 6.55 5.36
N LEU A 104 6.16 5.62 6.16
CA LEU A 104 5.92 5.52 7.60
C LEU A 104 6.67 6.58 8.43
N GLU A 105 7.72 7.16 7.88
CA GLU A 105 8.44 8.29 8.49
C GLU A 105 7.64 9.60 8.37
N ILE A 106 6.63 9.66 7.48
CA ILE A 106 5.76 10.82 7.33
C ILE A 106 4.85 10.93 8.56
N PRO A 107 4.73 12.12 9.18
CA PRO A 107 3.83 12.32 10.30
C PRO A 107 2.40 11.94 9.93
N SER A 108 1.87 10.90 10.57
CA SER A 108 0.48 10.51 10.36
C SER A 108 -0.43 11.61 10.87
N SER A 109 -1.33 12.08 10.00
CA SER A 109 -2.42 12.95 10.44
C SER A 109 -3.30 12.10 11.34
N LYS A 110 -3.37 12.38 12.64
CA LYS A 110 -4.29 11.71 13.57
C LYS A 110 -5.71 11.85 13.03
N ALA A 111 -6.16 10.90 12.24
CA ALA A 111 -7.57 10.73 11.92
C ALA A 111 -8.20 10.15 13.18
N SER A 112 -8.89 11.02 13.91
CA SER A 112 -9.68 10.68 15.09
C SER A 112 -10.44 9.38 14.88
N GLN A 113 -10.40 8.51 15.89
CA GLN A 113 -11.41 7.49 16.08
C GLN A 113 -12.78 8.18 16.06
N LEU A 114 -13.58 7.99 15.02
CA LEU A 114 -14.98 8.39 14.99
C LEU A 114 -15.70 7.63 13.88
N SER A 115 -16.16 6.44 14.25
CA SER A 115 -17.41 5.85 13.76
C SER A 115 -17.81 4.68 14.67
N CYS A 116 -18.15 5.00 15.92
CA CYS A 116 -19.21 4.34 16.66
C CYS A 116 -20.24 5.43 16.96
N LEU A 117 -21.26 5.54 16.10
CA LEU A 117 -22.61 6.00 16.37
C LEU A 117 -23.51 5.32 15.34
#